data_AF-A0A5F8H0N3-F1
#
_entry.id   AF-A0A5F8H0N3-F1
#
_cell.length_a   1.000
_cell.length_b   1.000
_cell.length_c   1.000
_cell.angle_alpha   90.00
_cell.angle_beta   90.00
_cell.angle_gamma   90.00
#
_symmetry.space_group_name_H-M   'P 1'
#
loop_
_entity.id
_entity.type
_entity.pdbx_description
1 polymer ?
#
loop_
_entity_poly.entity_id
_entity_poly.type
_entity_poly.pdbx_seq_one_letter_code
_entity_poly.pdbx_strand_id
1 'polypeptide(L)'
;MQDQFQLGGKETSFPLKFQGRTFQFLSNPDVVQRLRKWSMQGRLRVQAFGFDENFQAYCKDDFLMAFFRDPNVISNLQLLSDFSGQWINLGEEVKRIEVIHIPCTQISMAFFDRLYSEEIVRENGHIVKCLDNFCDPFVISDELRKVLLMEDSEKYEIFSELDRTEFLFCIFKHLCLGGILCQYEDILDPYLETTKMIYKDLVSVIKDPQTKNIRVSSVVFKVAAYIVASECNDMKLYIRNDEYENSKEDFCEVVQNKGL
;
A
#
# COMPACT_ATOMS: atom_id res chain seq x y z
N MET A 1 -46.73 -17.62 27.28
CA MET A 1 -46.46 -16.35 26.60
C MET A 1 -44.98 -16.39 26.25
N GLN A 2 -44.71 -16.73 24.99
CA GLN A 2 -43.37 -16.81 24.42
C GLN A 2 -42.89 -15.38 24.16
N ASP A 3 -41.66 -15.06 24.53
CA ASP A 3 -40.92 -13.98 23.88
C ASP A 3 -39.52 -14.51 23.58
N GLN A 4 -39.37 -14.98 22.34
CA GLN A 4 -38.09 -15.23 21.71
C GLN A 4 -37.50 -13.88 21.32
N PHE A 5 -36.44 -13.44 22.00
CA PHE A 5 -35.55 -12.42 21.47
C PHE A 5 -34.74 -13.06 20.33
N GLN A 6 -35.27 -12.98 19.11
CA GLN A 6 -34.46 -13.16 17.91
C GLN A 6 -33.53 -11.94 17.77
N LEU A 7 -32.27 -12.11 18.19
CA LEU A 7 -31.16 -11.29 17.69
C LEU A 7 -30.93 -11.68 16.22
N GLY A 8 -31.74 -11.10 15.33
CA GLY A 8 -31.48 -11.11 13.90
C GLY A 8 -30.27 -10.21 13.62
N GLY A 9 -29.07 -10.74 13.80
CA GLY A 9 -27.88 -10.17 13.19
C GLY A 9 -28.04 -10.31 11.68
N LYS A 10 -28.49 -9.25 11.00
CA LYS A 10 -28.38 -9.19 9.54
C LYS A 10 -26.89 -9.30 9.22
N GLU A 11 -26.49 -10.40 8.58
CA GLU A 11 -25.21 -10.42 7.87
C GLU A 11 -25.20 -9.21 6.93
N THR A 12 -24.32 -8.27 7.20
CA THR A 12 -24.08 -7.15 6.31
C THR A 12 -23.40 -7.71 5.06
N SER A 13 -24.20 -7.96 4.03
CA SER A 13 -23.71 -8.37 2.72
C SER A 13 -23.48 -7.13 1.88
N PHE A 14 -22.24 -6.92 1.43
CA PHE A 14 -21.86 -5.89 0.49
C PHE A 14 -21.64 -6.57 -0.86
N PRO A 15 -22.62 -6.57 -1.80
CA PRO A 15 -22.44 -7.25 -3.07
C PRO A 15 -21.34 -6.56 -3.87
N LEU A 16 -20.14 -7.13 -3.87
CA LEU A 16 -18.98 -6.55 -4.52
C LEU A 16 -18.91 -6.99 -5.99
N LYS A 17 -18.61 -6.05 -6.86
CA LYS A 17 -18.43 -6.29 -8.29
C LYS A 17 -17.00 -5.94 -8.68
N PHE A 18 -16.29 -6.88 -9.30
CA PHE A 18 -14.99 -6.60 -9.91
C PHE A 18 -15.17 -5.61 -11.07
N GLN A 19 -14.48 -4.47 -11.00
CA GLN A 19 -14.70 -3.35 -11.92
C GLN A 19 -13.81 -3.41 -13.17
N GLY A 20 -12.79 -4.28 -13.21
CA GLY A 20 -11.84 -4.33 -14.33
C GLY A 20 -11.16 -2.99 -14.64
N ARG A 21 -11.18 -2.05 -13.69
CA ARG A 21 -10.66 -0.68 -13.88
C ARG A 21 -9.17 -0.74 -14.20
N THR A 22 -8.77 0.02 -15.21
CA THR A 22 -7.37 0.29 -15.50
C THR A 22 -6.89 1.49 -14.68
N PHE A 23 -5.69 1.36 -14.12
CA PHE A 23 -5.01 2.44 -13.42
C PHE A 23 -4.03 3.10 -14.39
N GLN A 24 -4.17 4.42 -14.57
CA GLN A 24 -3.37 5.21 -15.50
C GLN A 24 -1.88 5.03 -15.27
N PHE A 25 -1.42 4.97 -14.02
CA PHE A 25 0.00 4.82 -13.73
C PHE A 25 0.58 3.48 -14.24
N LEU A 26 -0.22 2.41 -14.29
CA LEU A 26 0.20 1.11 -14.84
C LEU A 26 0.32 1.10 -16.37
N SER A 27 -0.30 2.08 -17.04
CA SER A 27 -0.24 2.24 -18.50
C SER A 27 0.72 3.34 -18.96
N ASN A 28 1.24 4.15 -18.03
CA ASN A 28 2.16 5.22 -18.35
C ASN A 28 3.55 4.66 -18.72
N PRO A 29 4.10 4.98 -19.91
CA PRO A 29 5.38 4.41 -20.37
C PRO A 29 6.56 4.69 -19.44
N ASP A 30 6.66 5.90 -18.90
CA ASP A 30 7.76 6.30 -18.02
C ASP A 30 7.68 5.55 -16.68
N VAL A 31 6.48 5.44 -16.10
CA VAL A 31 6.25 4.67 -14.88
C VAL A 31 6.55 3.19 -15.11
N VAL A 32 6.09 2.60 -16.22
CA VAL A 32 6.37 1.19 -16.55
C VAL A 32 7.87 0.95 -16.72
N GLN A 33 8.58 1.86 -17.39
CA GLN A 33 10.03 1.78 -17.54
C GLN A 33 10.75 1.86 -16.19
N ARG A 34 10.34 2.80 -15.32
CA ARG A 34 10.90 2.94 -13.96
C ARG A 34 10.61 1.72 -13.10
N LEU A 35 9.38 1.21 -13.08
CA LEU A 35 9.03 -0.02 -12.36
C LEU A 35 9.82 -1.23 -12.85
N ARG A 36 10.12 -1.32 -14.16
CA ARG A 36 11.03 -2.36 -14.67
C ARG A 36 12.44 -2.17 -14.13
N LYS A 37 12.98 -0.95 -14.23
CA LYS A 37 14.32 -0.59 -13.74
C LYS A 37 14.48 -0.87 -12.24
N TRP A 38 13.44 -0.60 -11.45
CA TRP A 38 13.41 -0.84 -10.01
C TRP A 38 13.02 -2.28 -9.63
N SER A 39 12.94 -3.20 -10.60
CA SER A 39 12.61 -4.63 -10.36
C SER A 39 11.23 -4.84 -9.71
N MET A 40 10.27 -3.97 -10.01
CA MET A 40 8.89 -3.98 -9.49
C MET A 40 7.84 -4.34 -10.55
N GLN A 41 8.19 -4.29 -11.84
CA GLN A 41 7.26 -4.66 -12.92
C GLN A 41 6.80 -6.12 -12.75
N GLY A 42 5.48 -6.34 -12.76
CA GLY A 42 4.89 -7.65 -12.56
C GLY A 42 4.84 -8.11 -11.10
N ARG A 43 5.35 -7.32 -10.15
CA ARG A 43 5.24 -7.56 -8.70
C ARG A 43 4.26 -6.61 -8.00
N LEU A 44 3.67 -5.69 -8.76
CA LEU A 44 2.62 -4.80 -8.29
C LEU A 44 1.30 -5.10 -9.02
N ARG A 45 0.21 -5.24 -8.25
CA ARG A 45 -1.14 -5.45 -8.76
C ARG A 45 -2.10 -4.53 -8.05
N VAL A 46 -2.98 -3.89 -8.83
CA VAL A 46 -4.09 -3.09 -8.28
C VAL A 46 -5.37 -3.58 -8.91
N GLN A 47 -6.38 -3.79 -8.06
CA GLN A 47 -7.69 -4.26 -8.47
C GLN A 47 -8.77 -3.39 -7.82
N ALA A 48 -9.80 -3.07 -8.59
CA ALA A 48 -10.92 -2.28 -8.11
C ALA A 48 -12.17 -3.15 -7.99
N PHE A 49 -12.82 -3.05 -6.83
CA PHE A 49 -14.13 -3.62 -6.56
C PHE A 49 -15.08 -2.49 -6.19
N GLY A 50 -16.30 -2.52 -6.72
CA GLY A 50 -17.34 -1.54 -6.42
C GLY A 50 -18.51 -2.19 -5.70
N PHE A 51 -19.17 -1.43 -4.83
CA PHE A 51 -20.38 -1.82 -4.13
C PHE A 51 -21.27 -0.57 -3.95
N ASP A 52 -22.58 -0.76 -3.87
CA ASP A 52 -23.58 0.32 -3.90
C ASP A 52 -24.29 0.53 -2.54
N GLU A 53 -23.58 0.28 -1.44
CA GLU A 53 -24.13 0.35 -0.06
C GLU A 53 -23.49 1.47 0.77
N ASN A 54 -24.23 1.99 1.75
CA ASN A 54 -23.71 3.00 2.66
C ASN A 54 -22.66 2.39 3.59
N PHE A 55 -21.44 2.94 3.56
CA PHE A 55 -20.34 2.49 4.41
C PHE A 55 -20.00 3.52 5.50
N GLN A 56 -19.84 3.04 6.74
CA GLN A 56 -19.32 3.82 7.86
C GLN A 56 -17.96 3.28 8.32
N ALA A 57 -16.98 4.18 8.49
CA ALA A 57 -15.58 3.81 8.72
C ALA A 57 -15.31 3.03 10.02
N TYR A 58 -16.21 3.10 11.01
CA TYR A 58 -16.08 2.31 12.24
C TYR A 58 -16.42 0.83 12.05
N CYS A 59 -17.11 0.46 10.96
CA CYS A 59 -17.39 -0.94 10.60
C CYS A 59 -16.24 -1.57 9.78
N LYS A 60 -15.00 -1.06 9.90
CA LYS A 60 -13.87 -1.46 9.05
C LYS A 60 -13.60 -2.97 9.09
N ASP A 61 -13.65 -3.60 10.26
CA ASP A 61 -13.30 -5.00 10.42
C ASP A 61 -14.41 -5.89 9.85
N ASP A 62 -15.68 -5.55 10.12
CA ASP A 62 -16.85 -6.23 9.55
C ASP A 62 -16.89 -6.10 8.03
N PHE A 63 -16.61 -4.90 7.50
CA PHE A 63 -16.57 -4.65 6.06
C PHE A 63 -15.43 -5.40 5.38
N LEU A 64 -14.22 -5.35 5.93
CA LEU A 64 -13.09 -6.06 5.34
C LEU A 64 -13.32 -7.56 5.42
N MET A 65 -13.89 -8.07 6.51
CA MET A 65 -14.24 -9.48 6.61
C MET A 65 -15.31 -9.87 5.57
N ALA A 66 -16.34 -9.04 5.39
CA ALA A 66 -17.34 -9.25 4.34
C ALA A 66 -16.74 -9.15 2.93
N PHE A 67 -15.79 -8.23 2.70
CA PHE A 67 -15.05 -8.10 1.45
C PHE A 67 -14.30 -9.38 1.11
N PHE A 68 -13.49 -9.91 2.02
CA PHE A 68 -12.72 -11.14 1.77
C PHE A 68 -13.58 -12.41 1.70
N ARG A 69 -14.83 -12.36 2.19
CA ARG A 69 -15.80 -13.46 2.06
C ARG A 69 -16.69 -13.33 0.81
N ASP A 70 -16.64 -12.21 0.10
CA ASP A 70 -17.47 -12.04 -1.09
C ASP A 70 -16.99 -12.99 -2.21
N PRO A 71 -17.90 -13.75 -2.85
CA PRO A 71 -17.53 -14.69 -3.91
C PRO A 71 -16.81 -14.06 -5.10
N ASN A 72 -17.10 -12.80 -5.45
CA ASN A 72 -16.39 -12.09 -6.51
C ASN A 72 -14.97 -11.72 -6.07
N VAL A 73 -14.76 -11.36 -4.80
CA VAL A 73 -13.41 -11.13 -4.27
C VAL A 73 -12.63 -12.42 -4.24
N ILE A 74 -13.19 -13.51 -3.70
CA ILE A 74 -12.53 -14.83 -3.65
C ILE A 74 -12.12 -15.30 -5.06
N SER A 75 -12.99 -15.13 -6.04
CA SER A 75 -12.73 -15.58 -7.41
C SER A 75 -11.80 -14.67 -8.23
N ASN A 76 -11.66 -13.38 -7.88
CA ASN A 76 -10.92 -12.41 -8.72
C ASN A 76 -9.74 -11.74 -8.04
N LEU A 77 -9.71 -11.59 -6.71
CA LEU A 77 -8.60 -10.94 -6.02
C LEU A 77 -7.33 -11.75 -6.25
N GLN A 78 -6.30 -11.10 -6.79
CA GLN A 78 -5.04 -11.73 -7.15
C GLN A 78 -3.97 -11.44 -6.13
N LEU A 79 -3.24 -12.48 -5.78
CA LEU A 79 -2.16 -12.47 -4.81
C LEU A 79 -0.92 -13.06 -5.48
N LEU A 80 0.25 -12.54 -5.13
CA LEU A 80 1.51 -13.12 -5.60
C LEU A 80 1.82 -14.35 -4.75
N SER A 81 1.99 -15.50 -5.39
CA SER A 81 2.36 -16.74 -4.71
C SER A 81 3.86 -16.77 -4.44
N ASP A 82 4.26 -16.87 -3.18
CA ASP A 82 5.68 -17.00 -2.80
C ASP A 82 6.33 -18.27 -3.36
N PHE A 83 5.56 -19.34 -3.52
CA PHE A 83 6.06 -20.63 -4.01
C PHE A 83 6.32 -20.63 -5.53
N SER A 84 5.41 -20.04 -6.31
CA SER A 84 5.49 -20.08 -7.77
C SER A 84 5.98 -18.78 -8.41
N GLY A 85 5.98 -17.67 -7.66
CA GLY A 85 6.23 -16.32 -8.17
C GLY A 85 5.15 -15.84 -9.15
N GLN A 86 4.01 -16.54 -9.23
CA GLN A 86 2.91 -16.22 -10.14
C GLN A 86 1.73 -15.60 -9.39
N TRP A 87 0.95 -14.78 -10.10
CA TRP A 87 -0.30 -14.25 -9.60
C TRP A 87 -1.37 -15.35 -9.63
N ILE A 88 -1.91 -15.67 -8.47
CA ILE A 88 -3.03 -16.61 -8.28
C ILE A 88 -4.25 -15.87 -7.73
N ASN A 89 -5.44 -16.42 -7.94
CA ASN A 89 -6.63 -15.87 -7.29
C ASN A 89 -6.69 -16.34 -5.83
N LEU A 90 -7.31 -15.55 -4.96
CA LEU A 90 -7.52 -15.86 -3.55
C LEU A 90 -8.09 -17.27 -3.36
N GLY A 91 -9.12 -17.63 -4.13
CA GLY A 91 -9.57 -19.01 -4.36
C GLY A 91 -10.23 -19.72 -3.16
N GLU A 92 -9.92 -19.30 -1.94
CA GLU A 92 -10.37 -19.89 -0.69
C GLU A 92 -11.00 -18.86 0.25
N GLU A 93 -11.81 -19.35 1.18
CA GLU A 93 -12.50 -18.49 2.15
C GLU A 93 -11.56 -18.03 3.27
N VAL A 94 -11.46 -16.72 3.45
CA VAL A 94 -10.68 -16.10 4.53
C VAL A 94 -11.37 -16.32 5.88
N LYS A 95 -10.61 -16.83 6.85
CA LYS A 95 -11.10 -17.14 8.21
C LYS A 95 -10.77 -16.06 9.23
N ARG A 96 -9.68 -15.34 9.02
CA ARG A 96 -9.22 -14.27 9.91
C ARG A 96 -8.61 -13.15 9.09
N ILE A 97 -8.69 -11.93 9.62
CA ILE A 97 -7.97 -10.78 9.08
C ILE A 97 -7.24 -10.04 10.20
N GLU A 98 -6.13 -9.41 9.85
CA GLU A 98 -5.48 -8.37 10.67
C GLU A 98 -5.51 -7.07 9.89
N VAL A 99 -5.93 -5.98 10.54
CA VAL A 99 -6.21 -4.70 9.86
C VAL A 99 -5.50 -3.57 10.60
N ILE A 100 -4.67 -2.84 9.87
CA ILE A 100 -4.00 -1.64 10.38
C ILE A 100 -4.48 -0.46 9.54
N HIS A 101 -4.99 0.59 10.20
CA HIS A 101 -5.33 1.83 9.52
C HIS A 101 -4.04 2.57 9.17
N ILE A 102 -3.90 2.94 7.90
CA ILE A 102 -2.75 3.70 7.39
C ILE A 102 -3.21 5.15 7.19
N PRO A 103 -2.61 6.12 7.90
CA PRO A 103 -2.89 7.53 7.66
C PRO A 103 -2.76 7.89 6.18
N CYS A 104 -3.74 8.61 5.65
CA CYS A 104 -3.77 9.05 4.26
C CYS A 104 -4.33 10.46 4.25
N THR A 105 -3.48 11.41 4.65
CA THR A 105 -3.91 12.80 4.92
C THR A 105 -3.22 13.80 4.02
N GLN A 106 -2.08 13.43 3.42
CA GLN A 106 -1.29 14.31 2.59
C GLN A 106 -2.01 14.69 1.28
N ILE A 107 -2.09 15.98 1.01
CA ILE A 107 -2.68 16.55 -0.23
C ILE A 107 -1.63 17.22 -1.12
N SER A 108 -0.36 17.23 -0.72
CA SER A 108 0.72 17.93 -1.40
C SER A 108 2.02 17.12 -1.37
N MET A 109 2.78 17.17 -2.47
CA MET A 109 4.13 16.61 -2.54
C MET A 109 5.15 17.45 -1.75
N ALA A 110 4.79 18.66 -1.32
CA ALA A 110 5.62 19.50 -0.44
C ALA A 110 6.01 18.80 0.87
N PHE A 111 5.29 17.73 1.22
CA PHE A 111 5.67 16.79 2.27
C PHE A 111 7.13 16.33 2.19
N PHE A 112 7.68 16.17 0.98
CA PHE A 112 9.04 15.74 0.72
C PHE A 112 10.05 16.90 0.54
N ASP A 113 9.63 18.17 0.62
CA ASP A 113 10.54 19.33 0.46
C ASP A 113 11.66 19.33 1.50
N ARG A 114 11.40 18.72 2.66
CA ARG A 114 12.39 18.53 3.73
C ARG A 114 13.62 17.72 3.30
N LEU A 115 13.52 16.90 2.25
CA LEU A 115 14.69 16.22 1.67
C LEU A 115 15.73 17.22 1.12
N TYR A 116 15.26 18.37 0.63
CA TYR A 116 16.14 19.45 0.17
C TYR A 116 16.65 20.29 1.34
N SER A 117 15.77 20.68 2.27
CA SER A 117 16.17 21.54 3.40
C SER A 117 17.16 20.86 4.35
N GLU A 118 17.06 19.54 4.49
CA GLU A 118 17.93 18.72 5.35
C GLU A 118 19.13 18.14 4.59
N GLU A 119 19.42 18.65 3.39
CA GLU A 119 20.58 18.28 2.56
C GLU A 119 20.68 16.77 2.27
N ILE A 120 19.56 16.07 2.17
CA ILE A 120 19.51 14.70 1.64
C ILE A 120 19.68 14.72 0.12
N VAL A 121 19.16 15.80 -0.49
CA VAL A 121 19.19 16.05 -1.92
C VAL A 121 19.73 17.45 -2.17
N ARG A 122 20.64 17.57 -3.13
CA ARG A 122 21.22 18.85 -3.56
C ARG A 122 20.19 19.68 -4.32
N GLU A 123 20.43 20.98 -4.45
CA GLU A 123 19.55 21.90 -5.20
C GLU A 123 19.28 21.45 -6.65
N ASN A 124 20.20 20.70 -7.26
CA ASN A 124 20.05 20.17 -8.61
C ASN A 124 19.32 18.80 -8.67
N GLY A 125 18.72 18.35 -7.57
CA GLY A 125 17.97 17.10 -7.48
C GLY A 125 18.82 15.84 -7.27
N HIS A 126 20.16 15.95 -7.23
CA HIS A 126 21.03 14.79 -6.98
C HIS A 126 21.00 14.37 -5.52
N ILE A 127 20.80 13.09 -5.28
CA ILE A 127 20.82 12.48 -3.95
C ILE A 127 22.26 12.44 -3.43
N VAL A 128 22.45 12.90 -2.19
CA VAL A 128 23.78 12.93 -1.56
C VAL A 128 24.24 11.51 -1.27
N LYS A 129 25.43 11.15 -1.78
CA LYS A 129 26.07 9.86 -1.54
C LYS A 129 26.66 9.78 -0.14
N CYS A 130 26.68 8.58 0.43
CA CYS A 130 27.32 8.28 1.70
C CYS A 130 28.29 7.12 1.55
N LEU A 131 29.05 6.82 2.61
CA LEU A 131 29.81 5.57 2.67
C LEU A 131 28.84 4.39 2.71
N ASP A 132 29.20 3.31 2.04
CA ASP A 132 28.39 2.10 1.99
C ASP A 132 28.15 1.55 3.40
N ASN A 133 26.87 1.35 3.71
CA ASN A 133 26.41 0.67 4.90
C ASN A 133 25.38 -0.40 4.51
N PHE A 134 25.00 -1.27 5.45
CA PHE A 134 24.10 -2.38 5.19
C PHE A 134 22.94 -2.34 6.18
N CYS A 135 21.72 -2.40 5.65
CA CYS A 135 20.51 -2.69 6.39
C CYS A 135 19.85 -3.89 5.72
N ASP A 136 20.33 -5.08 6.08
CA ASP A 136 20.04 -6.37 5.44
C ASP A 136 18.57 -6.51 5.02
N PRO A 137 18.24 -6.73 3.73
CA PRO A 137 19.11 -7.02 2.58
C PRO A 137 19.57 -5.81 1.75
N PHE A 138 19.38 -4.58 2.22
CA PHE A 138 19.70 -3.38 1.45
C PHE A 138 21.14 -2.91 1.66
N VAL A 139 21.81 -2.59 0.55
CA VAL A 139 23.01 -1.76 0.54
C VAL A 139 22.58 -0.30 0.52
N ILE A 140 23.11 0.47 1.47
CA ILE A 140 22.84 1.88 1.64
C ILE A 140 24.07 2.66 1.20
N SER A 141 23.97 3.36 0.06
CA SER A 141 25.07 4.13 -0.54
C SER A 141 24.74 5.62 -0.71
N ASP A 142 23.62 6.06 -0.14
CA ASP A 142 23.16 7.44 -0.17
C ASP A 142 22.32 7.82 1.05
N GLU A 143 22.25 9.12 1.31
CA GLU A 143 21.53 9.69 2.44
C GLU A 143 20.02 9.44 2.37
N LEU A 144 19.44 9.30 1.16
CA LEU A 144 18.02 8.99 1.03
C LEU A 144 17.70 7.62 1.62
N ARG A 145 18.46 6.58 1.27
CA ARG A 145 18.28 5.24 1.84
C ARG A 145 18.60 5.19 3.34
N LYS A 146 19.56 5.99 3.82
CA LYS A 146 19.80 6.15 5.26
C LYS A 146 18.57 6.66 5.97
N VAL A 147 17.98 7.75 5.48
CA VAL A 147 16.72 8.28 6.03
C VAL A 147 15.63 7.21 5.98
N LEU A 148 15.49 6.47 4.90
CA LEU A 148 14.40 5.48 4.78
C LEU A 148 14.54 4.25 5.69
N LEU A 149 15.78 3.85 6.04
CA LEU A 149 16.05 2.53 6.64
C LEU A 149 16.78 2.56 8.00
N MET A 150 17.57 3.59 8.31
CA MET A 150 18.45 3.61 9.47
C MET A 150 17.86 4.44 10.61
N GLU A 151 17.15 3.78 11.53
CA GLU A 151 16.53 4.40 12.71
C GLU A 151 17.54 5.12 13.63
N ASP A 152 18.79 4.68 13.63
CA ASP A 152 19.88 5.26 14.41
C ASP A 152 20.61 6.43 13.71
N SER A 153 20.20 6.77 12.48
CA SER A 153 20.78 7.89 11.74
C SER A 153 20.29 9.23 12.27
N GLU A 154 21.19 10.20 12.40
CA GLU A 154 20.86 11.59 12.78
C GLU A 154 19.72 12.21 11.96
N LYS A 155 19.62 11.86 10.67
CA LYS A 155 18.61 12.39 9.74
C LYS A 155 17.38 11.49 9.60
N TYR A 156 17.27 10.41 10.36
CA TYR A 156 16.07 9.56 10.32
C TYR A 156 14.81 10.33 10.70
N GLU A 157 14.90 11.14 11.75
CA GLU A 157 13.79 11.90 12.32
C GLU A 157 13.37 13.14 11.52
N ILE A 158 13.96 13.39 10.34
CA ILE A 158 13.43 14.44 9.45
C ILE A 158 11.99 14.12 9.05
N PHE A 159 11.61 12.84 9.02
CA PHE A 159 10.23 12.37 8.99
C PHE A 159 9.90 11.73 10.33
N SER A 160 8.90 12.27 11.02
CA SER A 160 8.40 11.72 12.29
C SER A 160 7.84 10.31 12.13
N GLU A 161 7.66 9.59 13.23
CA GLU A 161 6.99 8.27 13.20
C GLU A 161 5.62 8.32 12.49
N LEU A 162 4.84 9.39 12.72
CA LEU A 162 3.54 9.57 12.04
C LEU A 162 3.72 9.80 10.54
N ASP A 163 4.66 10.67 10.14
CA ASP A 163 4.98 10.92 8.73
C ASP A 163 5.36 9.62 8.00
N ARG A 164 6.12 8.76 8.67
CA ARG A 164 6.60 7.48 8.12
C ARG A 164 5.48 6.46 7.89
N THR A 165 4.36 6.61 8.59
CA THR A 165 3.17 5.78 8.40
C THR A 165 2.18 6.34 7.39
N GLU A 166 2.37 7.57 6.89
CA GLU A 166 1.51 8.14 5.86
C GLU A 166 1.60 7.32 4.56
N PHE A 167 0.45 7.04 3.95
CA PHE A 167 0.37 6.24 2.73
C PHE A 167 1.23 6.81 1.59
N LEU A 168 1.29 8.15 1.50
CA LEU A 168 2.17 8.83 0.54
C LEU A 168 3.65 8.50 0.77
N PHE A 169 4.10 8.47 2.03
CA PHE A 169 5.46 8.09 2.41
C PHE A 169 5.71 6.60 2.14
N CYS A 170 4.77 5.72 2.46
CA CYS A 170 4.88 4.28 2.21
C CYS A 170 5.10 3.97 0.72
N ILE A 171 4.31 4.58 -0.18
CA ILE A 171 4.51 4.45 -1.64
C ILE A 171 5.91 4.93 -2.03
N PHE A 172 6.31 6.12 -1.58
CA PHE A 172 7.61 6.70 -1.90
C PHE A 172 8.76 5.81 -1.44
N LYS A 173 8.72 5.35 -0.18
CA LYS A 173 9.70 4.43 0.41
C LYS A 173 9.79 3.16 -0.43
N HIS A 174 8.66 2.53 -0.76
CA HIS A 174 8.63 1.29 -1.52
C HIS A 174 9.26 1.44 -2.91
N LEU A 175 9.02 2.56 -3.61
CA LEU A 175 9.66 2.83 -4.89
C LEU A 175 11.18 3.08 -4.77
N CYS A 176 11.61 3.77 -3.71
CA CYS A 176 13.03 4.04 -3.46
C CYS A 176 13.82 2.76 -3.14
N LEU A 177 13.19 1.82 -2.43
CA LEU A 177 13.79 0.54 -2.06
C LEU A 177 13.73 -0.48 -3.21
N GLY A 178 12.65 -0.46 -3.99
CA GLY A 178 12.47 -1.33 -5.15
C GLY A 178 12.52 -2.82 -4.83
N GLY A 179 12.64 -3.64 -5.87
CA GLY A 179 12.78 -5.09 -5.78
C GLY A 179 14.23 -5.57 -5.75
N ILE A 180 14.41 -6.89 -5.77
CA ILE A 180 15.71 -7.55 -5.57
C ILE A 180 16.81 -7.16 -6.58
N LEU A 181 16.44 -6.80 -7.82
CA LEU A 181 17.37 -6.33 -8.86
C LEU A 181 17.23 -4.82 -9.11
N CYS A 182 16.83 -4.05 -8.11
CA CYS A 182 16.55 -2.63 -8.26
C CYS A 182 17.80 -1.86 -8.72
N GLN A 183 17.69 -1.17 -9.85
CA GLN A 183 18.66 -0.19 -10.31
C GLN A 183 18.23 1.19 -9.83
N TYR A 184 18.85 1.66 -8.77
CA TYR A 184 18.48 2.90 -8.11
C TYR A 184 18.74 4.16 -8.96
N GLU A 185 18.11 5.26 -8.59
CA GLU A 185 18.36 6.58 -9.17
C GLU A 185 19.40 7.36 -8.36
N ASP A 186 20.15 8.21 -9.06
CA ASP A 186 21.02 9.22 -8.44
C ASP A 186 20.33 10.58 -8.25
N ILE A 187 19.11 10.73 -8.77
CA ILE A 187 18.29 11.93 -8.69
C ILE A 187 16.92 11.60 -8.07
N LEU A 188 16.34 12.56 -7.34
CA LEU A 188 15.12 12.35 -6.57
C LEU A 188 13.84 12.32 -7.43
N ASP A 189 13.77 13.17 -8.46
CA ASP A 189 12.54 13.42 -9.22
C ASP A 189 11.84 12.19 -9.80
N PRO A 190 12.54 11.16 -10.34
CA PRO A 190 11.86 9.97 -10.82
C PRO A 190 11.01 9.28 -9.74
N TYR A 191 11.48 9.28 -8.49
CA TYR A 191 10.74 8.71 -7.35
C TYR A 191 9.53 9.57 -7.00
N LEU A 192 9.67 10.91 -6.92
CA LEU A 192 8.58 11.81 -6.59
C LEU A 192 7.47 11.80 -7.64
N GLU A 193 7.83 11.87 -8.92
CA GLU A 193 6.85 11.88 -10.01
C GLU A 193 6.09 10.54 -10.08
N THR A 194 6.79 9.41 -9.90
CA THR A 194 6.13 8.10 -9.87
C THR A 194 5.22 7.95 -8.66
N THR A 195 5.68 8.38 -7.47
CA THR A 195 4.87 8.39 -6.23
C THR A 195 3.60 9.19 -6.43
N LYS A 196 3.72 10.42 -6.96
CA LYS A 196 2.61 11.32 -7.21
C LYS A 196 1.59 10.72 -8.18
N MET A 197 2.05 10.07 -9.25
CA MET A 197 1.17 9.40 -10.20
C MET A 197 0.38 8.26 -9.57
N ILE A 198 1.05 7.39 -8.80
CA ILE A 198 0.39 6.29 -8.09
C ILE A 198 -0.62 6.84 -7.08
N TYR A 199 -0.19 7.77 -6.22
CA TYR A 199 -1.03 8.34 -5.18
C TYR A 199 -2.29 9.00 -5.74
N LYS A 200 -2.17 9.79 -6.81
CA LYS A 200 -3.33 10.44 -7.45
C LYS A 200 -4.32 9.48 -8.10
N ASP A 201 -3.87 8.30 -8.51
CA ASP A 201 -4.73 7.32 -9.18
C ASP A 201 -5.48 6.43 -8.17
N LEU A 202 -4.89 6.25 -6.98
CA LEU A 202 -5.45 5.48 -5.87
C LEU A 202 -6.32 6.32 -4.93
N VAL A 203 -5.89 7.54 -4.61
CA VAL A 203 -6.47 8.40 -3.56
C VAL A 203 -7.36 9.49 -4.16
N SER A 204 -8.53 9.65 -3.57
CA SER A 204 -9.52 10.65 -3.90
C SER A 204 -9.50 11.80 -2.90
N VAL A 205 -9.75 13.00 -3.39
CA VAL A 205 -9.90 14.22 -2.58
C VAL A 205 -11.26 14.84 -2.82
N ILE A 206 -11.80 15.50 -1.79
CA ILE A 206 -13.03 16.27 -1.87
C ILE A 206 -12.78 17.70 -1.41
N LYS A 207 -13.49 18.63 -2.02
CA LYS A 207 -13.50 20.02 -1.61
C LYS A 207 -14.62 20.23 -0.62
N ASP A 208 -14.29 20.69 0.58
CA ASP A 208 -15.27 21.00 1.60
C ASP A 208 -16.19 22.15 1.11
N PRO A 209 -17.53 21.96 1.08
CA PRO A 209 -18.44 22.97 0.54
C PRO A 209 -18.40 24.30 1.30
N GLN A 210 -18.13 24.27 2.61
CA GLN A 210 -18.15 25.45 3.48
C GLN A 210 -16.80 26.15 3.50
N THR A 211 -15.73 25.43 3.88
CA THR A 211 -14.39 26.00 4.05
C THR A 211 -13.64 26.17 2.73
N LYS A 212 -14.09 25.51 1.66
CA LYS A 212 -13.41 25.42 0.35
C LYS A 212 -12.04 24.73 0.40
N ASN A 213 -11.64 24.19 1.55
CA ASN A 213 -10.41 23.45 1.71
C ASN A 213 -10.53 22.06 1.07
N ILE A 214 -9.43 21.57 0.51
CA ILE A 214 -9.35 20.22 -0.06
C ILE A 214 -8.91 19.27 1.06
N ARG A 215 -9.56 18.12 1.15
CA ARG A 215 -9.18 17.04 2.06
C ARG A 215 -9.26 15.69 1.37
N VAL A 216 -8.47 14.73 1.84
CA VAL A 216 -8.58 13.33 1.39
C VAL A 216 -9.94 12.76 1.81
N SER A 217 -10.57 12.02 0.90
CA SER A 217 -11.80 11.26 1.16
C SER A 217 -11.59 9.74 1.26
N SER A 218 -10.46 9.25 0.77
CA SER A 218 -10.09 7.84 0.85
C SER A 218 -9.73 7.41 2.27
N VAL A 219 -9.96 6.13 2.56
CA VAL A 219 -9.47 5.46 3.76
C VAL A 219 -8.58 4.31 3.31
N VAL A 220 -7.42 4.16 3.94
CA VAL A 220 -6.42 3.14 3.58
C VAL A 220 -6.21 2.18 4.73
N PHE A 221 -6.25 0.90 4.43
CA PHE A 221 -5.96 -0.16 5.39
C PHE A 221 -4.85 -1.06 4.84
N LYS A 222 -3.85 -1.36 5.67
CA LYS A 222 -2.95 -2.49 5.45
C LYS A 222 -3.64 -3.73 6.01
N VAL A 223 -3.79 -4.76 5.17
CA VAL A 223 -4.56 -5.95 5.54
C VAL A 223 -3.75 -7.22 5.37
N ALA A 224 -3.89 -8.09 6.36
CA ALA A 224 -3.56 -9.49 6.30
C ALA A 224 -4.84 -10.31 6.24
N ALA A 225 -4.84 -11.35 5.44
CA ALA A 225 -5.89 -12.36 5.49
C ALA A 225 -5.28 -13.71 5.89
N TYR A 226 -6.09 -14.67 6.32
CA TYR A 226 -5.62 -16.02 6.65
C TYR A 226 -6.63 -17.03 6.14
N ILE A 227 -6.15 -18.05 5.43
CA ILE A 227 -6.94 -19.19 4.94
C ILE A 227 -6.52 -20.46 5.67
N VAL A 228 -7.44 -21.40 5.82
CA VAL A 228 -7.13 -22.71 6.38
C VAL A 228 -6.89 -23.65 5.22
N ALA A 229 -5.61 -23.96 4.94
CA ALA A 229 -5.27 -24.97 3.95
C ALA A 229 -5.68 -26.37 4.49
N SER A 230 -6.27 -27.19 3.63
CA SER A 230 -6.78 -28.52 4.02
C SER A 230 -5.71 -29.54 4.44
N GLU A 231 -4.42 -29.24 4.29
CA GLU A 231 -3.32 -30.17 4.63
C GLU A 231 -2.10 -29.55 5.33
N CYS A 232 -2.15 -28.28 5.79
CA CYS A 232 -1.05 -27.71 6.59
C CYS A 232 -1.56 -26.58 7.49
N ASN A 233 -0.97 -26.46 8.70
CA ASN A 233 -1.29 -25.41 9.68
C ASN A 233 -1.44 -24.03 9.03
N ASP A 234 -2.49 -23.30 9.42
CA ASP A 234 -2.81 -21.90 9.10
C ASP A 234 -1.94 -21.27 7.99
N MET A 235 -2.41 -21.31 6.75
CA MET A 235 -1.79 -20.52 5.68
C MET A 235 -2.07 -19.04 5.98
N LYS A 236 -1.02 -18.32 6.37
CA LYS A 236 -1.08 -16.87 6.41
C LYS A 236 -1.22 -16.36 4.99
N LEU A 237 -2.30 -15.64 4.66
CA LEU A 237 -2.29 -14.75 3.50
C LEU A 237 -1.63 -13.44 3.96
N TYR A 238 -0.35 -13.58 4.23
CA TYR A 238 0.59 -12.50 4.03
C TYR A 238 1.35 -12.82 2.78
N ILE A 239 1.58 -11.79 1.97
CA ILE A 239 2.79 -11.76 1.19
C ILE A 239 3.92 -11.70 2.25
N ARG A 240 4.73 -12.78 2.33
CA ARG A 240 5.88 -13.05 3.23
C ARG A 240 5.75 -14.31 4.10
N ASN A 241 6.55 -15.31 3.73
CA ASN A 241 7.01 -16.41 4.58
C ASN A 241 7.89 -15.92 5.74
N ASP A 242 7.64 -16.42 6.96
CA ASP A 242 8.46 -16.18 8.17
C ASP A 242 9.81 -16.93 8.17
N GLU A 243 10.18 -17.62 7.08
CA GLU A 243 11.44 -18.39 7.02
C GLU A 243 12.55 -17.75 6.15
N TYR A 244 12.27 -16.63 5.48
CA TYR A 244 13.30 -15.86 4.77
C TYR A 244 13.12 -14.36 5.05
N GLU A 245 13.99 -13.84 5.89
CA GLU A 245 14.03 -12.43 6.30
C GLU A 245 14.35 -11.45 5.14
N ASN A 246 14.53 -11.94 3.90
CA ASN A 246 15.23 -11.23 2.83
C ASN A 246 14.41 -10.80 1.59
N SER A 247 13.08 -10.75 1.65
CA SER A 247 12.29 -9.96 0.68
C SER A 247 11.47 -8.91 1.41
N LYS A 248 11.98 -7.67 1.43
CA LYS A 248 11.45 -6.56 2.22
C LYS A 248 10.26 -5.88 1.54
N GLU A 249 9.22 -5.71 2.34
CA GLU A 249 8.05 -4.85 2.18
C GLU A 249 7.10 -5.19 1.03
N ASP A 250 6.43 -6.33 1.16
CA ASP A 250 5.21 -6.57 0.40
C ASP A 250 4.01 -5.88 1.07
N PHE A 251 3.23 -5.16 0.26
CA PHE A 251 2.10 -4.37 0.72
C PHE A 251 0.80 -4.87 0.10
N CYS A 252 -0.17 -5.18 0.94
CA CYS A 252 -1.57 -5.30 0.54
C CYS A 252 -2.33 -4.15 1.21
N GLU A 253 -2.57 -3.07 0.46
CA GLU A 253 -3.45 -2.00 0.90
C GLU A 253 -4.83 -2.09 0.25
N VAL A 254 -5.86 -2.03 1.08
CA VAL A 254 -7.22 -1.78 0.64
C VAL A 254 -7.45 -0.28 0.72
N VAL A 255 -7.52 0.36 -0.45
CA VAL A 255 -7.89 1.77 -0.58
C VAL A 255 -9.38 1.87 -0.85
N GLN A 256 -10.12 2.31 0.16
CA GLN A 256 -11.53 2.57 0.02
C GLN A 256 -11.76 4.04 -0.38
N ASN A 257 -12.27 4.22 -1.59
CA ASN A 257 -12.71 5.53 -2.07
C ASN A 257 -14.19 5.71 -1.75
N LYS A 258 -14.52 6.77 -0.99
CA LYS A 258 -15.92 7.18 -0.83
C LYS A 258 -16.39 7.81 -2.13
N GLY A 259 -17.39 7.20 -2.77
CA GLY A 259 -18.17 7.85 -3.83
C GLY A 259 -18.82 9.12 -3.29
N LEU A 260 -18.95 10.12 -4.16
CA LEU A 260 -19.71 11.34 -3.89
C LEU A 260 -21.20 11.04 -3.72
#